data_AF-A0A8C6Z2J0-F1
#
_entry.id   AF-A0A8C6Z2J0-F1
#
_cell.length_a   1.000
_cell.length_b   1.000
_cell.length_c   1.000
_cell.angle_alpha   90.00
_cell.angle_beta   90.00
_cell.angle_gamma   90.00
#
_symmetry.space_group_name_H-M   'P 1'
#
loop_
_entity.id
_entity.type
_entity.pdbx_description
1 polymer ?
#
loop_
_entity_poly.entity_id
_entity_poly.type
_entity_poly.pdbx_seq_one_letter_code
_entity_poly.pdbx_strand_id
1 'polypeptide(L)'
;MAAPGRLLLPLALLAAAARGYFPEERWSPESALRAPRVALALLARNAQHSLPAALGALERLRHPKERTALWVATDHNADNTTAVLREWLTRVQGLYHRVEWRPQLEPR
;
A
#
# COMPACT_ATOMS: atom_id res chain seq x y z
N MET A 1 61.64 -42.95 0.93
CA MET A 1 60.68 -42.62 2.00
C MET A 1 60.22 -41.17 1.81
N ALA A 2 59.21 -40.92 0.97
CA ALA A 2 58.59 -39.60 0.81
C ALA A 2 57.14 -39.82 0.36
N ALA A 3 56.19 -39.59 1.26
CA ALA A 3 54.77 -39.84 1.01
C ALA A 3 54.18 -38.71 0.13
N PRO A 4 53.61 -39.01 -1.06
CA PRO A 4 53.04 -38.01 -1.95
C PRO A 4 51.68 -37.44 -1.47
N GLY A 5 51.19 -37.84 -0.31
CA GLY A 5 49.83 -37.52 0.17
C GLY A 5 49.64 -36.14 0.81
N ARG A 6 50.70 -35.33 0.98
CA ARG A 6 50.63 -34.08 1.78
C ARG A 6 50.21 -32.82 1.00
N LEU A 7 50.13 -32.89 -0.33
CA LEU A 7 49.74 -31.76 -1.18
C LEU A 7 48.25 -31.75 -1.57
N LEU A 8 47.53 -32.85 -1.33
CA LEU A 8 46.11 -32.98 -1.71
C LEU A 8 45.16 -32.18 -0.80
N LEU A 9 45.46 -32.09 0.51
CA LEU A 9 44.66 -31.33 1.47
C LEU A 9 44.65 -29.80 1.26
N PRO A 10 45.79 -29.11 1.03
CA PRO A 10 45.76 -27.66 0.82
C PRO A 10 45.06 -27.28 -0.50
N LEU A 11 45.18 -28.12 -1.54
CA LEU A 11 44.52 -27.88 -2.83
C LEU A 11 42.99 -28.02 -2.74
N ALA A 12 42.50 -28.98 -1.95
CA ALA A 12 41.08 -29.16 -1.70
C ALA A 12 40.45 -27.99 -0.92
N LEU A 13 41.18 -27.40 0.03
CA LEU A 13 40.72 -26.21 0.76
C LEU A 13 40.64 -24.96 -0.13
N LEU A 14 41.61 -24.77 -1.03
CA LEU A 14 41.58 -23.67 -2.01
C LEU A 14 40.40 -23.81 -2.99
N ALA A 15 40.10 -25.03 -3.43
CA ALA A 15 38.95 -25.29 -4.30
C ALA A 15 37.60 -25.01 -3.61
N ALA A 16 37.50 -25.23 -2.30
CA ALA A 16 36.30 -24.89 -1.51
C ALA A 16 36.12 -23.36 -1.36
N ALA A 17 37.22 -22.61 -1.21
CA ALA A 17 37.21 -21.14 -1.17
C ALA A 17 36.95 -20.50 -2.55
N ALA A 18 37.18 -21.23 -3.64
CA ALA A 18 36.94 -20.80 -5.02
C ALA A 18 35.48 -21.01 -5.49
N ARG A 19 34.57 -21.46 -4.61
CA ARG A 19 33.13 -21.33 -4.87
C ARG A 19 32.79 -19.84 -4.86
N GLY A 20 32.85 -19.23 -6.04
CA GLY A 20 32.41 -17.86 -6.26
C GLY A 20 31.04 -17.63 -5.64
N TYR A 21 30.84 -16.43 -5.10
CA TYR A 21 29.51 -16.00 -4.68
C TYR A 21 28.68 -15.75 -5.94
N PHE A 22 27.81 -16.70 -6.30
CA PHE A 22 26.90 -16.59 -7.43
C PHE A 22 25.51 -16.17 -6.93
N PRO A 23 25.15 -14.88 -7.03
CA PRO A 23 23.85 -14.40 -6.53
C PRO A 23 22.66 -15.06 -7.23
N GLU A 24 22.82 -15.47 -8.48
CA GLU A 24 21.85 -16.26 -9.25
C GLU A 24 21.48 -17.64 -8.63
N GLU A 25 22.33 -18.23 -7.78
CA GLU A 25 22.01 -19.48 -7.07
C GLU A 25 21.05 -19.26 -5.90
N ARG A 26 20.87 -18.02 -5.43
CA ARG A 26 19.79 -17.66 -4.50
C ARG A 26 18.51 -17.45 -5.29
N TRP A 27 17.81 -18.54 -5.59
CA TRP A 27 16.39 -18.45 -5.93
C TRP A 27 15.63 -17.85 -4.74
N SER A 28 15.34 -16.55 -4.82
CA SER A 28 14.37 -15.92 -3.92
C SER A 28 13.03 -15.95 -4.64
N PRO A 29 12.03 -16.69 -4.12
CA PRO A 29 10.71 -16.66 -4.73
C PRO A 29 10.23 -15.21 -4.79
N GLU A 30 9.68 -14.81 -5.94
CA GLU A 30 9.07 -13.49 -6.10
C GLU A 30 8.03 -13.29 -4.99
N SER A 31 7.99 -12.09 -4.41
CA SER A 31 6.99 -11.80 -3.40
C SER A 31 5.60 -11.99 -3.98
N ALA A 32 4.69 -12.58 -3.19
CA ALA A 32 3.30 -12.74 -3.61
C ALA A 32 2.73 -11.40 -4.12
N LEU A 33 2.00 -11.43 -5.22
CA LEU A 33 1.36 -10.26 -5.81
C LEU A 33 0.44 -9.60 -4.79
N ARG A 34 0.87 -8.48 -4.22
CA ARG A 34 0.07 -7.66 -3.31
C ARG A 34 -0.55 -6.52 -4.09
N ALA A 35 -1.81 -6.20 -3.81
CA ALA A 35 -2.45 -5.01 -4.36
C ALA A 35 -1.60 -3.76 -4.07
N PRO A 36 -1.42 -2.81 -4.99
CA PRO A 36 -0.65 -1.59 -4.70
C PRO A 36 -1.33 -0.77 -3.60
N ARG A 37 -0.56 0.05 -2.87
CA ARG A 37 -1.15 1.09 -2.01
C ARG A 37 -1.68 2.19 -2.92
N VAL A 38 -2.94 2.57 -2.74
CA VAL A 38 -3.59 3.61 -3.56
C VAL A 38 -4.11 4.73 -2.65
N ALA A 39 -4.18 5.94 -3.18
CA ALA A 39 -4.82 7.07 -2.52
C ALA A 39 -5.97 7.58 -3.40
N LEU A 40 -7.15 7.74 -2.82
CA LEU A 40 -8.34 8.23 -3.49
C LEU A 40 -8.67 9.62 -2.96
N ALA A 41 -8.66 10.60 -3.86
CA ALA A 41 -9.05 11.97 -3.57
C ALA A 41 -10.54 12.16 -3.89
N LEU A 42 -11.34 12.53 -2.89
CA LEU A 42 -12.75 12.90 -3.04
C LEU A 42 -12.90 14.40 -2.82
N LEU A 43 -13.32 15.10 -3.86
CA LEU A 43 -13.70 16.51 -3.82
C LEU A 43 -15.21 16.59 -3.98
N ALA A 44 -15.89 17.22 -3.02
CA ALA A 44 -17.34 17.33 -3.05
C ALA A 44 -17.79 18.76 -2.77
N ARG A 45 -18.64 19.28 -3.67
CA ARG A 45 -19.33 20.56 -3.51
C ARG A 45 -20.77 20.43 -3.98
N ASN A 46 -21.74 20.82 -3.15
CA ASN A 46 -23.19 20.74 -3.43
C ASN A 46 -23.64 19.40 -4.02
N ALA A 47 -23.11 18.31 -3.47
CA ALA A 47 -23.24 16.95 -4.00
C ALA A 47 -24.13 16.05 -3.14
N GLN A 48 -24.93 16.60 -2.21
CA GLN A 48 -25.70 15.81 -1.24
C GLN A 48 -26.52 14.68 -1.90
N HIS A 49 -27.10 14.94 -3.07
CA HIS A 49 -27.98 13.98 -3.75
C HIS A 49 -27.25 12.85 -4.49
N SER A 50 -26.04 13.12 -5.00
CA SER A 50 -25.24 12.14 -5.76
C SER A 50 -24.22 11.41 -4.89
N LEU A 51 -23.81 12.04 -3.80
CA LEU A 51 -22.77 11.54 -2.91
C LEU A 51 -23.08 10.14 -2.33
N PRO A 52 -24.30 9.81 -1.85
CA PRO A 52 -24.60 8.46 -1.37
C PRO A 52 -24.34 7.36 -2.40
N ALA A 53 -24.64 7.62 -3.69
CA ALA A 53 -24.37 6.68 -4.77
C ALA A 53 -22.87 6.49 -4.99
N ALA A 54 -22.10 7.58 -4.99
CA ALA A 54 -20.64 7.54 -5.13
C ALA A 54 -19.96 6.83 -3.96
N LEU A 55 -20.38 7.12 -2.73
CA LEU A 55 -19.85 6.47 -1.52
C LEU A 55 -20.21 4.97 -1.50
N GLY A 56 -21.42 4.60 -1.89
CA GLY A 56 -21.80 3.20 -2.05
C GLY A 56 -20.96 2.47 -3.11
N ALA A 57 -20.63 3.13 -4.22
CA ALA A 57 -19.72 2.56 -5.24
C ALA A 57 -18.31 2.36 -4.69
N LEU A 58 -17.81 3.34 -3.91
CA LEU A 58 -16.51 3.27 -3.25
C LEU A 58 -16.44 2.13 -2.23
N GLU A 59 -17.50 1.92 -1.46
CA GLU A 59 -17.59 0.80 -0.51
C GLU A 59 -17.53 -0.57 -1.19
N ARG A 60 -18.09 -0.70 -2.41
CA ARG A 60 -18.10 -1.93 -3.21
C ARG A 60 -16.80 -2.20 -3.98
N LEU A 61 -15.80 -1.31 -3.92
CA LEU A 61 -14.51 -1.57 -4.55
C LEU A 61 -13.89 -2.85 -3.97
N ARG A 62 -13.44 -3.74 -4.86
CA ARG A 62 -12.76 -5.00 -4.49
C ARG A 62 -11.34 -4.78 -3.96
N HIS A 63 -10.77 -3.58 -4.13
CA HIS A 63 -9.43 -3.26 -3.64
C HIS A 63 -9.41 -3.26 -2.11
N PRO A 64 -8.39 -3.86 -1.47
CA PRO A 64 -8.29 -3.92 -0.01
C PRO A 64 -8.25 -2.53 0.63
N LYS A 65 -9.21 -2.27 1.53
CA LYS A 65 -9.38 -0.96 2.18
C LYS A 65 -8.18 -0.60 3.05
N GLU A 66 -7.55 -1.61 3.65
CA GLU A 66 -6.34 -1.52 4.48
C GLU A 66 -5.11 -1.06 3.67
N ARG A 67 -5.23 -1.01 2.33
CA ARG A 67 -4.21 -0.52 1.40
C ARG A 67 -4.70 0.68 0.58
N THR A 68 -5.86 1.21 0.91
CA THR A 68 -6.44 2.42 0.30
C THR A 68 -6.41 3.55 1.31
N ALA A 69 -5.83 4.69 0.92
CA ALA A 69 -5.94 5.94 1.64
C ALA A 69 -7.07 6.79 1.04
N LEU A 70 -7.81 7.48 1.90
CA LEU A 70 -8.81 8.47 1.48
C LEU A 70 -8.30 9.86 1.83
N TRP A 71 -8.41 10.76 0.87
CA TRP A 71 -8.22 12.19 1.08
C TRP A 71 -9.51 12.88 0.64
N VAL A 72 -10.22 13.50 1.58
CA VAL A 72 -11.55 14.05 1.33
C VAL A 72 -11.56 15.52 1.67
N ALA A 73 -11.90 16.35 0.69
CA ALA A 73 -12.04 17.79 0.85
C ALA A 73 -13.39 18.27 0.34
N THR A 74 -13.86 19.34 0.96
CA THR A 74 -15.15 19.93 0.68
C THR A 74 -15.06 21.44 0.86
N ASP A 75 -15.65 22.19 -0.06
CA ASP A 75 -15.65 23.65 -0.07
C ASP A 75 -17.03 24.23 -0.42
N HIS A 76 -17.34 25.42 0.13
CA HIS A 76 -18.48 26.26 -0.24
C HIS A 76 -19.80 25.52 -0.53
N ASN A 77 -20.21 24.63 0.39
CA ASN A 77 -21.50 23.94 0.31
C ASN A 77 -22.62 24.81 0.82
N ALA A 78 -23.71 24.88 0.06
CA ALA A 78 -25.00 25.39 0.51
C ALA A 78 -25.96 24.26 0.96
N ASP A 79 -25.58 22.99 0.73
CA ASP A 79 -26.35 21.80 1.08
C ASP A 79 -25.69 20.97 2.21
N ASN A 80 -26.25 19.81 2.55
CA ASN A 80 -25.72 18.94 3.61
C ASN A 80 -24.56 18.04 3.17
N THR A 81 -23.83 18.35 2.09
CA THR A 81 -22.69 17.54 1.62
C THR A 81 -21.67 17.28 2.73
N THR A 82 -21.33 18.32 3.51
CA THR A 82 -20.37 18.21 4.63
C THR A 82 -20.86 17.22 5.70
N ALA A 83 -22.16 17.23 6.01
CA ALA A 83 -22.74 16.35 7.03
C ALA A 83 -22.74 14.88 6.57
N VAL A 84 -23.14 14.63 5.32
CA VAL A 84 -23.14 13.27 4.72
C VAL A 84 -21.72 12.70 4.69
N LEU A 85 -20.73 13.49 4.28
CA LEU A 85 -19.33 13.06 4.29
C LEU A 85 -18.83 12.76 5.70
N ARG A 86 -19.11 13.64 6.67
CA ARG A 86 -18.69 13.44 8.06
C ARG A 86 -19.27 12.16 8.66
N GLU A 87 -20.56 11.91 8.45
CA GLU A 87 -21.22 10.70 8.92
C GLU A 87 -20.58 9.45 8.30
N TRP A 88 -20.38 9.47 6.98
CA TRP A 88 -19.76 8.36 6.27
C TRP A 88 -18.31 8.09 6.72
N LEU A 89 -17.49 9.14 6.79
CA LEU A 89 -16.08 9.04 7.21
C LEU A 89 -15.97 8.48 8.64
N THR A 90 -16.82 8.91 9.55
CA THR A 90 -16.84 8.41 10.95
C THR A 90 -17.08 6.90 10.99
N ARG A 91 -17.93 6.38 10.09
CA ARG A 91 -18.27 4.97 9.98
C ARG A 91 -17.14 4.12 9.38
N VAL A 92 -16.47 4.63 8.34
CA VAL A 92 -15.52 3.82 7.54
C VAL A 92 -14.05 4.05 7.89
N GLN A 93 -13.71 5.07 8.67
CA GLN A 93 -12.32 5.45 8.95
C GLN A 93 -11.42 4.30 9.42
N GLY A 94 -11.95 3.35 10.21
CA GLY A 94 -11.20 2.21 10.73
C GLY A 94 -10.93 1.11 9.69
N LEU A 95 -11.59 1.16 8.54
CA LEU A 95 -11.40 0.18 7.45
C LEU A 95 -10.27 0.60 6.50
N TYR A 96 -10.04 1.91 6.35
CA TYR A 96 -9.09 2.45 5.40
C TYR A 96 -7.70 2.60 6.02
N HIS A 97 -6.66 2.48 5.19
CA HIS A 97 -5.27 2.63 5.63
C HIS A 97 -5.00 3.99 6.29
N ARG A 98 -5.59 5.04 5.73
CA ARG A 98 -5.47 6.42 6.19
C ARG A 98 -6.68 7.18 5.70
N VAL A 99 -7.21 8.07 6.53
CA VAL A 99 -8.28 9.00 6.15
C VAL A 99 -7.85 10.41 6.52
N GLU A 100 -7.81 11.29 5.53
CA GLU A 100 -7.63 12.73 5.74
C GLU A 100 -8.91 13.48 5.41
N TRP A 101 -9.34 14.32 6.34
CA TRP A 101 -10.52 15.15 6.21
C TRP A 101 -10.14 16.63 6.20
N ARG A 102 -10.56 17.35 5.15
CA ARG A 102 -10.34 18.79 4.96
C ARG A 102 -11.69 19.50 4.79
N PRO A 103 -12.39 19.82 5.89
CA PRO A 103 -13.60 20.61 5.83
C PRO A 103 -13.23 22.08 5.66
N GLN A 104 -13.83 22.77 4.67
CA GLN A 104 -13.90 24.22 4.69
C GLN A 104 -15.25 24.62 5.28
N LEU A 105 -15.23 25.11 6.52
CA LEU A 105 -16.42 25.55 7.26
C LEU A 105 -16.71 27.04 7.04
N GLU A 106 -15.68 27.86 6.85
CA GLU A 106 -15.79 29.30 6.60
C GLU A 106 -15.14 29.71 5.27
N PRO A 107 -15.73 30.68 4.53
CA PRO A 107 -15.05 31.31 3.41
C PRO A 107 -13.85 32.12 3.92
N ARG A 108 -12.71 31.99 3.23
CA ARG A 108 -11.56 32.90 3.38
C ARG A 108 -11.65 34.03 2.38
#